data_AF-A0A645C5Y7-F1
#
_entry.id   AF-A0A645C5Y7-F1
#
_cell.length_a   1.000
_cell.length_b   1.000
_cell.length_c   1.000
_cell.angle_alpha   90.00
_cell.angle_beta   90.00
_cell.angle_gamma   90.00
#
_symmetry.space_group_name_H-M   'P 1'
#
loop_
_entity.id
_entity.type
_entity.pdbx_description
1 polymer ?
#
loop_
_entity_poly.entity_id
_entity_poly.type
_entity_poly.pdbx_seq_one_letter_code
_entity_poly.pdbx_strand_id
1 'polypeptide(L)'
;MGTSGENIEKAVRLIDSSIEKIKQDTYIFNKQLIKKLIKNIELKTALRSEKSVQLAKDLACSEIMYSSNDIIYKMPEILSEVTSEEISRVINKVLNFPTIQIIK
;
A
#
# COMPACT_ATOMS: atom_id res chain seq x y z
N MET A 1 -8.74 -12.66 -0.12
CA MET A 1 -8.88 -13.81 -1.05
C MET A 1 -10.07 -14.63 -0.58
N GLY A 2 -10.98 -15.00 -1.48
CA GLY A 2 -11.94 -16.07 -1.21
C GLY A 2 -11.34 -17.40 -1.66
N THR A 3 -11.45 -18.44 -0.85
CA THR A 3 -11.03 -19.79 -1.20
C THR A 3 -12.01 -20.81 -0.61
N SER A 4 -12.04 -22.02 -1.13
CA SER A 4 -12.83 -23.10 -0.52
C SER A 4 -12.19 -23.54 0.80
N GLY A 5 -13.00 -24.05 1.73
CA GLY A 5 -12.53 -24.47 3.06
C GLY A 5 -11.38 -25.49 3.01
N GLU A 6 -11.39 -26.36 2.01
CA GLU A 6 -10.36 -27.38 1.77
C GLU A 6 -9.00 -26.80 1.37
N ASN A 7 -8.99 -25.58 0.81
CA ASN A 7 -7.79 -24.94 0.28
C ASN A 7 -7.18 -23.90 1.23
N ILE A 8 -7.70 -23.75 2.45
CA ILE A 8 -7.24 -22.77 3.43
C ILE A 8 -5.73 -22.89 3.67
N GLU A 9 -5.23 -24.08 3.96
CA GLU A 9 -3.80 -24.27 4.24
C GLU A 9 -2.92 -23.92 3.04
N LYS A 10 -3.38 -24.28 1.83
CA LYS A 10 -2.65 -23.96 0.60
C LYS A 10 -2.61 -22.45 0.39
N ALA A 11 -3.71 -21.74 0.67
CA ALA A 11 -3.77 -20.29 0.60
C ALA A 11 -2.82 -19.64 1.62
N VAL A 12 -2.79 -20.12 2.86
CA VAL A 12 -1.86 -19.64 3.90
C VAL A 12 -0.40 -19.83 3.45
N ARG A 13 -0.02 -21.04 3.01
CA ARG A 13 1.33 -21.32 2.50
C ARG A 13 1.74 -20.40 1.34
N LEU A 14 0.81 -20.10 0.43
CA LEU A 14 1.08 -19.18 -0.67
C LEU A 14 1.33 -17.76 -0.17
N ILE A 15 0.52 -17.27 0.76
CA ILE A 15 0.70 -15.95 1.39
C ILE A 15 2.07 -15.86 2.06
N ASP A 16 2.43 -16.82 2.90
CA ASP A 16 3.73 -16.85 3.59
C ASP A 16 4.88 -16.84 2.58
N SER A 17 4.79 -17.65 1.52
CA SER A 17 5.81 -17.69 0.48
C SER A 17 5.95 -16.37 -0.28
N SER A 18 4.84 -15.66 -0.50
CA SER A 18 4.85 -14.33 -1.14
C SER A 18 5.46 -13.27 -0.23
N ILE A 19 5.19 -13.34 1.07
CA ILE A 19 5.75 -12.43 2.07
C ILE A 19 7.27 -12.61 2.17
N GLU A 20 7.74 -13.85 2.23
CA GLU A 20 9.19 -14.09 2.30
C GLU A 20 9.92 -13.67 1.02
N LYS A 21 9.32 -13.90 -0.15
CA LYS A 21 9.88 -13.43 -1.43
C LYS A 21 10.04 -11.90 -1.47
N ILE A 22 9.00 -11.15 -1.09
CA ILE A 22 9.05 -9.68 -1.17
C ILE A 22 10.00 -9.07 -0.13
N LYS A 23 10.18 -9.72 1.03
CA LYS A 23 11.16 -9.28 2.04
C LYS A 23 12.61 -9.47 1.59
N GLN A 24 12.89 -10.51 0.81
CA GLN A 24 14.24 -10.84 0.33
C GLN A 24 14.62 -10.10 -0.96
N ASP A 25 13.65 -9.62 -1.72
CA ASP A 25 13.89 -9.00 -3.02
C ASP A 25 14.03 -7.48 -2.91
N THR A 26 15.26 -7.05 -2.64
CA THR A 26 15.64 -5.64 -2.50
C THR A 26 15.65 -4.85 -3.81
N TYR A 27 15.46 -5.51 -4.97
CA TYR A 27 15.62 -4.88 -6.29
C TYR A 27 14.33 -4.77 -7.11
N ILE A 28 13.22 -5.37 -6.66
CA ILE A 28 11.90 -5.20 -7.31
C ILE A 28 11.56 -3.72 -7.50
N PHE A 29 11.77 -2.90 -6.45
CA PHE A 29 11.40 -1.48 -6.45
C PHE A 29 12.50 -0.60 -7.05
N ASN A 30 12.85 -0.85 -8.31
CA ASN A 30 13.76 0.03 -9.02
C ASN A 30 13.13 1.41 -9.32
N LYS A 31 13.97 2.40 -9.64
CA LYS A 31 13.57 3.79 -9.90
C LYS A 31 12.49 3.93 -10.97
N GLN A 32 12.52 3.10 -12.02
CA GLN A 32 11.52 3.15 -13.09
C GLN A 32 10.16 2.68 -12.61
N LEU A 33 10.13 1.58 -11.83
CA LEU A 33 8.90 1.06 -11.23
C LEU A 33 8.33 2.06 -10.22
N ILE A 34 9.15 2.60 -9.32
CA ILE A 34 8.73 3.61 -8.34
C ILE A 34 8.08 4.80 -9.04
N LYS A 35 8.74 5.37 -10.06
CA LYS A 35 8.20 6.49 -10.84
C LYS A 35 6.85 6.16 -11.50
N LYS A 36 6.71 4.95 -12.04
CA LYS A 36 5.44 4.48 -12.63
C LYS A 36 4.34 4.36 -11.57
N LEU A 37 4.66 3.85 -10.38
CA LEU A 37 3.71 3.72 -9.28
C LEU A 37 3.26 5.08 -8.76
N ILE A 38 4.18 6.02 -8.55
CA ILE A 38 3.87 7.40 -8.12
C ILE A 38 2.89 8.05 -9.11
N LYS A 39 3.20 8.02 -10.41
CA LYS A 39 2.32 8.58 -11.44
C LYS A 39 0.91 7.98 -11.41
N ASN A 40 0.81 6.67 -11.17
CA ASN A 40 -0.49 6.01 -11.07
C ASN A 40 -1.27 6.42 -9.81
N ILE A 41 -0.57 6.66 -8.70
CA ILE A 41 -1.18 7.15 -7.45
C ILE A 41 -1.69 8.59 -7.66
N GLU A 42 -0.86 9.48 -8.21
CA GLU A 42 -1.23 10.86 -8.52
C GLU A 42 -2.48 10.94 -9.42
N LEU A 43 -2.50 10.16 -10.50
CA LEU A 43 -3.64 10.11 -11.41
C LEU A 43 -4.92 9.63 -10.70
N LYS A 44 -4.83 8.58 -9.88
CA LYS A 44 -5.98 8.08 -9.12
C LYS A 44 -6.47 9.11 -8.11
N THR A 45 -5.56 9.83 -7.45
CA THR A 45 -5.91 10.87 -6.48
C THR A 45 -6.62 12.03 -7.16
N ALA A 46 -6.12 12.51 -8.31
CA ALA A 46 -6.77 13.56 -9.09
C ALA A 46 -8.19 13.17 -9.54
N LEU A 47 -8.38 11.94 -10.03
CA LEU A 47 -9.72 11.46 -10.41
C LEU A 47 -10.67 11.30 -9.21
N ARG A 48 -10.13 11.07 -8.01
CA ARG A 48 -10.92 10.97 -6.78
C ARG A 48 -11.31 12.35 -6.25
N SER A 49 -10.45 13.36 -6.40
CA SER A 49 -10.74 14.72 -5.94
C SER A 49 -11.84 15.40 -6.76
N GLU A 50 -12.02 15.01 -8.03
CA GLU A 50 -13.15 15.49 -8.86
C GLU A 50 -14.52 15.03 -8.36
N LYS A 51 -14.57 13.96 -7.54
CA LYS A 51 -15.83 13.39 -7.04
C LYS A 51 -16.10 13.93 -5.64
N SER A 52 -17.05 14.85 -5.49
CA SER A 52 -17.36 15.55 -4.23
C SER A 52 -17.50 14.64 -3.01
N VAL A 53 -18.28 13.55 -3.12
CA VAL A 53 -18.46 12.56 -2.04
C VAL A 53 -17.15 11.87 -1.69
N GLN A 54 -16.35 11.53 -2.69
CA GLN A 54 -15.07 10.85 -2.50
C GLN A 54 -14.04 11.79 -1.86
N LEU A 55 -13.97 13.04 -2.32
CA LEU A 55 -13.11 14.06 -1.75
C LEU A 55 -13.47 14.34 -0.27
N ALA A 56 -14.76 14.54 0.03
CA ALA A 56 -15.22 14.75 1.40
C ALA A 56 -14.83 13.59 2.33
N LYS A 57 -14.99 12.34 1.86
CA LYS A 57 -14.54 11.15 2.58
C LYS A 57 -13.04 11.16 2.84
N ASP A 58 -12.25 11.53 1.83
CA ASP A 58 -10.80 11.52 1.93
C ASP A 58 -10.28 12.60 2.89
N LEU A 59 -10.83 13.81 2.82
CA LEU A 59 -10.51 14.91 3.74
C LEU A 59 -10.83 14.54 5.20
N ALA A 60 -12.03 14.00 5.45
CA ALA A 60 -12.42 13.57 6.78
C ALA A 60 -11.53 12.44 7.32
N CYS A 61 -11.20 11.45 6.48
CA CYS A 61 -10.29 10.37 6.84
C CYS A 61 -8.89 10.91 7.16
N SER A 62 -8.39 11.84 6.35
CA SER A 62 -7.09 12.48 6.54
C SER A 62 -7.00 13.22 7.87
N GLU A 63 -8.03 14.00 8.20
CA GLU A 63 -8.12 14.71 9.48
C GLU A 63 -8.11 13.75 10.67
N ILE A 64 -8.87 12.64 10.58
CA ILE A 64 -8.94 11.64 11.65
C ILE A 64 -7.61 10.88 11.81
N MET A 65 -6.98 10.47 10.70
CA MET A 65 -5.79 9.61 10.74
C MET A 65 -4.50 10.39 11.00
N TYR A 66 -4.43 11.63 10.54
CA TYR A 66 -3.19 12.42 10.50
C TYR A 66 -3.30 13.79 11.14
N SER A 67 -4.47 14.17 11.69
CA SER A 67 -4.73 15.52 12.23
C SER A 67 -4.39 16.62 11.23
N SER A 68 -4.64 16.33 9.95
CA SER A 68 -4.34 17.21 8.83
C SER A 68 -5.25 16.88 7.66
N ASN A 69 -5.96 17.86 7.13
CA ASN A 69 -6.76 17.74 5.91
C ASN A 69 -5.96 18.01 4.62
N ASP A 70 -4.73 18.54 4.75
CA ASP A 70 -3.89 18.95 3.62
C ASP A 70 -3.04 17.83 3.01
N ILE A 71 -2.96 16.66 3.67
CA ILE A 71 -2.05 15.58 3.25
C ILE A 71 -2.33 15.11 1.81
N ILE A 72 -3.58 15.22 1.37
CA ILE A 72 -4.03 14.83 0.03
C ILE A 72 -3.40 15.73 -1.03
N TYR A 73 -3.26 17.02 -0.73
CA TYR A 73 -2.67 18.01 -1.62
C TYR A 73 -1.14 17.99 -1.60
N LYS A 74 -0.55 17.62 -0.45
CA LYS A 74 0.90 17.46 -0.28
C LYS A 74 1.44 16.10 -0.74
N MET A 75 0.56 15.15 -1.04
CA MET A 75 0.91 13.79 -1.45
C MET A 75 1.92 13.71 -2.61
N PRO A 76 1.81 14.52 -3.69
CA PRO A 76 2.78 14.47 -4.79
C PRO A 76 4.20 14.82 -4.33
N GLU A 77 4.35 15.82 -3.47
CA GLU A 77 5.65 16.24 -2.92
C GLU A 77 6.23 15.11 -2.05
N ILE A 78 5.43 14.56 -1.12
CA ILE A 78 5.84 13.46 -0.24
C ILE A 78 6.26 12.23 -1.05
N LEU A 79 5.50 11.87 -2.09
CA LEU A 79 5.80 10.70 -2.90
C LEU A 79 7.05 10.86 -3.75
N SER A 80 7.44 12.10 -4.10
CA SER A 80 8.62 12.37 -4.92
C SER A 80 9.94 12.02 -4.22
N GLU A 81 9.93 11.93 -2.89
CA GLU A 81 11.09 11.62 -2.06
C GLU A 81 11.27 10.12 -1.79
N VAL A 82 10.28 9.28 -2.14
CA VAL A 82 10.26 7.86 -1.79
C VAL A 82 11.39 7.08 -2.47
N THR A 83 12.19 6.37 -1.67
CA THR A 83 13.29 5.53 -2.15
C THR A 83 13.00 4.02 -2.06
N SER A 84 13.79 3.21 -2.77
CA SER A 84 13.68 1.75 -2.69
C SER A 84 14.02 1.24 -1.29
N GLU A 85 14.98 1.88 -0.63
CA GLU A 85 15.43 1.57 0.72
C GLU A 85 14.31 1.82 1.73
N GLU A 86 13.57 2.92 1.58
CA GLU A 86 12.41 3.23 2.42
C GLU A 86 11.27 2.23 2.22
N ILE A 87 10.97 1.87 0.98
CA ILE A 87 9.98 0.84 0.65
C ILE A 87 10.39 -0.49 1.30
N SER A 88 11.64 -0.91 1.14
CA SER A 88 12.17 -2.15 1.71
C SER A 88 12.13 -2.14 3.23
N ARG A 89 12.44 -1.00 3.86
CA ARG A 89 12.34 -0.81 5.31
C ARG A 89 10.90 -0.95 5.78
N VAL A 90 9.93 -0.35 5.08
CA VAL A 90 8.52 -0.45 5.44
C VAL A 90 7.99 -1.88 5.24
N ILE A 91 8.36 -2.55 4.15
CA ILE A 91 8.04 -3.97 3.91
C ILE A 91 8.50 -4.84 5.09
N ASN A 92 9.77 -4.71 5.46
CA ASN A 92 10.33 -5.49 6.55
C ASN A 92 9.74 -5.11 7.91
N LYS A 93 9.32 -3.86 8.12
CA LYS A 93 8.65 -3.42 9.34
C LYS A 93 7.24 -4.00 9.45
N VAL A 94 6.44 -3.91 8.39
CA VAL A 94 5.01 -4.26 8.39
C VAL A 94 4.79 -5.76 8.27
N LEU A 95 5.64 -6.46 7.52
CA LEU A 95 5.55 -7.90 7.29
C LEU A 95 6.48 -8.71 8.21
N ASN A 96 6.93 -8.12 9.32
CA ASN A 96 7.60 -8.87 10.37
C ASN A 96 6.54 -9.55 11.26
N PHE A 97 6.52 -10.88 11.28
CA PHE A 97 5.51 -11.68 12.00
C PHE A 97 4.05 -11.30 11.64
N PRO A 98 3.66 -11.42 10.36
CA PRO A 98 2.32 -11.05 9.91
C PRO A 98 1.27 -11.98 10.55
N THR A 99 0.15 -11.41 10.99
CA THR A 99 -1.00 -12.20 11.45
C THR A 99 -1.94 -12.47 10.28
N ILE A 100 -2.21 -13.75 9.99
CA ILE A 100 -3.16 -14.16 8.96
C ILE A 100 -4.48 -14.56 9.64
N GLN A 101 -5.53 -13.80 9.40
CA GLN A 101 -6.88 -14.10 9.90
C GLN A 101 -7.67 -14.91 8.86
N ILE A 102 -8.27 -16.01 9.32
CA ILE A 102 -9.20 -16.83 8.53
C ILE A 102 -10.61 -16.56 9.05
N ILE A 103 -11.47 -16.01 8.20
CA ILE A 103 -12.90 -15.81 8.50
C ILE A 103 -13.64 -17.00 7.89
N LYS A 104 -14.35 -17.75 8.75
CA LYS A 104 -15.15 -18.92 8.37
C LYS A 104 -16.61 -18.54 8.18
#